data_AF-A0A2D6P6E2-F1
#
_entry.id   AF-A0A2D6P6E2-F1
#
_cell.length_a   1.000
_cell.length_b   1.000
_cell.length_c   1.000
_cell.angle_alpha   90.00
_cell.angle_beta   90.00
_cell.angle_gamma   90.00
#
_symmetry.space_group_name_H-M   'P 1'
#
loop_
_entity.id
_entity.type
_entity.pdbx_description
1 polymer ?
#
loop_
_entity_poly.entity_id
_entity_poly.type
_entity_poly.pdbx_seq_one_letter_code
_entity_poly.pdbx_strand_id
1 'polypeptide(L)' 'MRDQNGIEDNEPGDVKWNRGLDIFIESVHKPDPALRQCAHNQRCYHELMWVRENVLNYLKTLRKHDAYSTYP' A
#
# COMPACT_ATOMS: atom_id res chain seq x y z
N MET A 1 -1.14 -3.06 -10.85
CA MET A 1 0.30 -3.28 -10.70
C MET A 1 0.79 -4.07 -11.89
N ARG A 2 1.83 -3.57 -12.54
CA ARG A 2 2.66 -4.34 -13.49
C ARG A 2 3.87 -4.82 -12.70
N ASP A 3 4.51 -5.88 -13.17
CA ASP A 3 5.77 -6.33 -12.59
C ASP A 3 6.80 -5.19 -12.68
N GLN A 4 7.44 -4.86 -11.55
CA GLN A 4 8.43 -3.77 -11.46
C GLN A 4 9.87 -4.28 -11.65
N ASN A 5 10.04 -5.51 -12.18
CA ASN A 5 11.30 -6.26 -12.27
C ASN A 5 11.95 -6.56 -10.92
N GLY A 6 12.85 -7.54 -10.91
CA GLY A 6 13.67 -7.86 -9.75
C GLY A 6 14.75 -6.81 -9.49
N ILE A 7 15.11 -6.64 -8.22
CA ILE A 7 16.20 -5.77 -7.75
C ILE A 7 17.21 -6.65 -6.99
N GLU A 8 18.49 -6.28 -7.00
CA GLU A 8 19.52 -6.96 -6.20
C GLU A 8 19.25 -6.83 -4.70
N ASP A 9 19.55 -7.88 -3.92
CA ASP A 9 19.19 -7.96 -2.50
C ASP A 9 20.20 -7.26 -1.55
N ASN A 10 20.83 -6.18 -2.00
CA ASN A 10 21.95 -5.50 -1.31
C ASN A 10 21.55 -4.21 -0.57
N GLU A 11 20.26 -3.86 -0.53
CA GLU A 11 19.79 -2.62 0.09
C GLU A 11 19.53 -2.71 1.60
N PRO A 12 19.57 -1.58 2.32
CA PRO A 12 19.17 -1.50 3.72
C PRO A 12 17.73 -1.97 3.96
N GLY A 13 17.48 -2.58 5.13
CA GLY A 13 16.16 -3.10 5.48
C GLY A 13 15.04 -2.05 5.46
N ASP A 14 15.34 -0.79 5.83
CA ASP A 14 14.34 0.29 5.83
C ASP A 14 13.93 0.72 4.41
N VAL A 15 14.83 0.59 3.43
CA VAL A 15 14.54 0.85 2.01
C VAL A 15 13.62 -0.24 1.47
N LYS A 16 13.93 -1.50 1.78
CA LYS A 16 13.07 -2.66 1.44
C LYS A 16 11.69 -2.54 2.11
N TRP A 17 11.63 -2.09 3.37
CA TRP A 17 10.39 -1.82 4.10
C TRP A 17 9.54 -0.77 3.39
N ASN A 18 10.11 0.40 3.10
CA ASN A 18 9.41 1.49 2.43
C ASN A 18 8.90 1.08 1.05
N ARG A 19 9.68 0.31 0.28
CA ARG A 19 9.22 -0.28 -0.99
C ARG A 19 8.04 -1.23 -0.78
N GLY A 20 8.12 -2.14 0.19
CA GLY A 20 7.02 -3.05 0.52
C GLY A 20 5.75 -2.31 0.91
N LEU A 21 5.90 -1.22 1.67
CA LEU A 21 4.80 -0.32 2.05
C LEU A 21 4.16 0.33 0.81
N ASP A 22 4.95 0.86 -0.12
CA ASP A 22 4.45 1.47 -1.35
C ASP A 22 3.68 0.46 -2.22
N ILE A 23 4.24 -0.74 -2.40
CA ILE A 23 3.58 -1.85 -3.10
C ILE A 23 2.24 -2.20 -2.45
N PHE A 24 2.19 -2.24 -1.12
CA PHE A 24 0.95 -2.53 -0.40
C PHE A 24 -0.07 -1.40 -0.52
N ILE A 25 0.35 -0.13 -0.44
CA ILE A 25 -0.51 1.04 -0.69
C ILE A 25 -1.13 0.96 -2.10
N GLU A 26 -0.35 0.65 -3.12
CA GLU A 26 -0.86 0.44 -4.48
C GLU A 26 -1.91 -0.68 -4.54
N SER A 27 -1.69 -1.77 -3.80
CA SER A 27 -2.64 -2.89 -3.70
C SER A 27 -3.97 -2.49 -3.06
N VAL A 28 -3.95 -1.62 -2.04
CA VAL A 28 -5.15 -1.08 -1.40
C VAL A 28 -5.88 -0.10 -2.33
N HIS A 29 -5.12 0.64 -3.14
CA HIS A 29 -5.70 1.53 -4.14
C HIS A 29 -6.35 0.78 -5.30
N LYS A 30 -5.83 -0.38 -5.69
CA LYS A 30 -6.35 -1.23 -6.77
C LYS A 30 -7.41 -2.21 -6.22
N PRO A 31 -8.71 -1.89 -6.33
CA PRO A 31 -9.73 -2.76 -5.77
C PRO A 31 -9.89 -4.05 -6.59
N ASP A 32 -10.29 -5.12 -5.90
CA ASP A 32 -10.85 -6.30 -6.55
C ASP A 32 -12.30 -5.99 -7.03
N PRO A 33 -12.61 -6.08 -8.33
CA PRO A 33 -13.93 -5.76 -8.86
C PRO A 33 -15.05 -6.65 -8.32
N ALA A 34 -14.78 -7.94 -8.06
CA ALA A 34 -15.79 -8.86 -7.55
C ALA A 34 -16.14 -8.53 -6.10
N LEU A 35 -15.14 -8.21 -5.26
CA LEU A 35 -15.39 -7.75 -3.89
C LEU A 35 -16.12 -6.40 -3.85
N ARG A 36 -15.82 -5.49 -4.78
CA ARG A 36 -16.56 -4.21 -4.92
C ARG A 36 -18.02 -4.43 -5.27
N GLN A 37 -18.31 -5.34 -6.20
CA GLN A 37 -19.68 -5.71 -6.52
C GLN A 37 -20.40 -6.35 -5.33
N CYS A 38 -19.70 -7.19 -4.57
CA CYS A 38 -20.21 -7.78 -3.35
C CYS A 38 -20.66 -6.71 -2.33
N ALA A 39 -19.85 -5.68 -2.13
CA ALA A 39 -20.18 -4.57 -1.23
C ALA A 39 -21.39 -3.74 -1.70
N HIS A 40 -21.56 -3.57 -3.02
CA HIS A 40 -22.79 -2.97 -3.56
C HIS A 40 -24.01 -3.84 -3.31
N ASN A 41 -23.93 -5.14 -3.60
CA ASN A 41 -25.03 -6.09 -3.42
C ASN A 41 -25.46 -6.20 -1.94
N GLN A 42 -24.49 -6.13 -1.03
CA GLN A 42 -24.71 -6.18 0.42
C GLN A 42 -24.97 -4.79 1.05
N ARG A 43 -25.04 -3.72 0.23
CA ARG A 43 -25.32 -2.34 0.67
C ARG A 43 -24.31 -1.78 1.69
N CYS A 44 -23.06 -2.24 1.64
CA CYS A 44 -21.98 -1.82 2.53
C CYS A 44 -20.80 -1.13 1.79
N TYR A 45 -21.07 -0.57 0.61
CA TYR A 45 -20.04 0.05 -0.23
C TYR A 45 -19.39 1.28 0.42
N HIS A 46 -20.16 2.12 1.11
CA HIS A 46 -19.62 3.33 1.74
C HIS A 46 -18.71 2.98 2.92
N GLU A 47 -19.14 2.02 3.74
CA GLU A 47 -18.39 1.46 4.86
C GLU A 47 -17.07 0.86 4.37
N LEU A 48 -17.10 0.10 3.27
CA LEU A 48 -15.88 -0.38 2.61
C LEU A 48 -14.94 0.77 2.24
N MET A 49 -15.46 1.91 1.76
CA MET A 49 -14.65 3.06 1.37
C MET A 49 -14.05 3.77 2.59
N TRP A 50 -14.80 3.87 3.69
CA TRP A 50 -14.29 4.41 4.95
C TRP A 50 -13.21 3.54 5.55
N VAL A 51 -13.39 2.22 5.55
CA VAL A 51 -12.35 1.28 5.99
C VAL A 51 -11.09 1.43 5.14
N ARG A 52 -11.24 1.51 3.81
CA ARG A 52 -10.12 1.78 2.90
C ARG A 52 -9.38 3.07 3.25
N GLU A 53 -10.10 4.16 3.50
CA GLU A 53 -9.50 5.45 3.85
C GLU A 53 -8.75 5.39 5.19
N ASN A 54 -9.32 4.74 6.20
CA ASN A 54 -8.66 4.53 7.49
C ASN A 54 -7.36 3.74 7.33
N VAL A 55 -7.38 2.66 6.54
CA VAL A 55 -6.19 1.85 6.24
C VAL A 55 -5.14 2.71 5.52
N LEU A 56 -5.50 3.46 4.49
CA LEU A 56 -4.57 4.34 3.78
C LEU A 56 -3.93 5.39 4.69
N ASN A 57 -4.70 5.96 5.61
CA ASN A 57 -4.17 6.92 6.58
C ASN A 57 -3.22 6.28 7.58
N TYR A 58 -3.50 5.06 8.04
CA TYR A 58 -2.56 4.29 8.85
C TYR A 58 -1.28 3.93 8.08
N LEU A 59 -1.38 3.51 6.83
CA LEU A 59 -0.21 3.15 6.02
C LEU A 59 0.76 4.34 5.86
N LYS A 60 0.27 5.56 5.72
CA LYS A 60 1.11 6.78 5.68
C LYS A 60 1.98 6.94 6.93
N THR A 61 1.55 6.46 8.10
CA THR A 61 2.33 6.57 9.34
C THR A 61 3.42 5.52 9.48
N LEU A 62 3.45 4.50 8.61
CA LEU A 62 4.42 3.41 8.66
C LEU A 62 5.71 3.68 7.89
N ARG A 63 5.80 4.82 7.18
CA ARG A 63 6.99 5.21 6.43
C ARG A 63 8.15 5.40 7.40
N LYS A 64 9.26 4.69 7.16
CA LYS A 64 10.50 4.88 7.92
C LYS A 64 11.36 5.95 7.27
N HIS A 65 12.20 6.61 8.06
CA HIS A 65 13.22 7.49 7.52
C HIS A 65 14.23 6.66 6.72
N ASP A 66 14.27 6.89 5.41
CA ASP A 66 15.13 6.16 4.49
C ASP A 66 16.60 6.39 4.89
N ALA A 67 17.41 5.33 4.98
CA ALA A 67 18.81 5.39 5.43
C ALA A 67 19.71 6.30 4.57
N TYR A 68 19.24 6.68 3.39
CA TYR A 68 19.92 7.60 2.46
C TYR A 68 19.55 9.08 2.67
N SER A 69 18.50 9.39 3.42
CA SER A 69 18.04 10.78 3.64
C SER A 69 18.94 11.58 4.60
N THR A 70 19.97 10.96 5.18
CA THR A 70 21.00 11.64 6.00
C THR A 70 22.30 11.95 5.26
N TYR A 71 22.42 11.58 3.98
CA TYR A 71 23.57 11.98 3.15
C TYR A 71 23.19 13.20 2.30
N PRO A 72 23.90 14.33 2.42
CA PRO A 72 23.65 15.55 1.63
C PRO A 72 23.95 15.36 0.14
#